data_AF-A0A1E7HG04-F1
#
_entry.id   AF-A0A1E7HG04-F1
#
_cell.length_a   1.000
_cell.length_b   1.000
_cell.length_c   1.000
_cell.angle_alpha   90.00
_cell.angle_beta   90.00
_cell.angle_gamma   90.00
#
_symmetry.space_group_name_H-M   'P 1'
#
loop_
_entity.id
_entity.type
_entity.pdbx_description
1 polymer ?
#
loop_
_entity_poly.entity_id
_entity_poly.type
_entity_poly.pdbx_seq_one_letter_code
_entity_poly.pdbx_strand_id
1 'polypeptide(L)'
;MLVPVDTKEEAIAMCAKLLHRPLALRDPRLASLEAENEAYKKFFGEYSDDRHLYVRSEQELHVLRRAELLRKLGQEHGWEIEGMKIKRARHRSGELMDMQEYNKKYGIQLGRYSTLVPRLITRKDNR
;
A
#
# COMPACT_ATOMS: atom_id res chain seq x y z
N MET A 1 -4.56 19.47 -1.84
CA MET A 1 -4.25 19.20 -0.43
C MET A 1 -2.87 19.72 -0.16
N LEU A 2 -2.68 20.48 0.94
CA LEU A 2 -1.38 20.97 1.39
C LEU A 2 -1.09 20.28 2.73
N VAL A 3 0.15 19.79 2.90
CA VAL A 3 0.59 19.15 4.14
C VAL A 3 1.79 19.93 4.66
N PRO A 4 1.66 20.69 5.77
CA PRO A 4 2.78 21.34 6.40
C PRO A 4 3.67 20.31 7.12
N VAL A 5 4.96 20.58 7.17
CA VAL A 5 6.01 19.79 7.85
C VAL A 5 7.02 20.76 8.45
N ASP A 6 7.73 20.31 9.48
CA ASP A 6 8.63 21.17 10.27
C ASP A 6 10.06 21.13 9.75
N THR A 7 10.47 20.03 9.10
CA THR A 7 11.83 19.83 8.61
C THR A 7 11.90 19.46 7.13
N LYS A 8 13.06 19.66 6.51
CA LYS A 8 13.30 19.26 5.10
C LYS A 8 13.29 17.74 4.95
N GLU A 9 13.73 17.00 5.97
CA GLU A 9 13.72 15.54 6.01
C GLU A 9 12.28 15.01 5.99
N GLU A 10 11.40 15.58 6.82
CA GLU A 10 9.95 15.31 6.78
C GLU A 10 9.36 15.67 5.41
N ALA A 11 9.76 16.81 4.82
CA ALA A 11 9.29 17.20 3.50
C ALA A 11 9.64 16.14 2.43
N ILE A 12 10.86 15.60 2.46
CA ILE A 12 11.30 14.57 1.50
C ILE A 12 10.55 13.25 1.73
N ALA A 13 10.43 12.81 2.98
CA ALA A 13 9.70 11.58 3.32
C ALA A 13 8.21 11.69 2.94
N MET A 14 7.58 12.85 3.21
CA MET A 14 6.22 13.13 2.80
C MET A 14 6.07 13.20 1.28
N CYS A 15 7.03 13.78 0.55
CA CYS A 15 7.03 13.75 -0.92
C CYS A 15 7.00 12.31 -1.45
N ALA A 16 7.84 11.42 -0.91
CA ALA A 16 7.87 10.01 -1.31
C ALA A 16 6.53 9.31 -1.05
N LYS A 17 5.96 9.53 0.15
CA LYS A 17 4.65 8.98 0.53
C LYS A 17 3.50 9.50 -0.34
N LEU A 18 3.54 10.76 -0.75
CA LEU A 18 2.53 11.36 -1.62
C LEU A 18 2.55 10.84 -3.07
N LEU A 19 3.52 10.00 -3.45
CA LEU A 19 3.53 9.33 -4.76
C LEU A 19 2.62 8.11 -4.84
N HIS A 20 2.10 7.61 -3.70
CA HIS A 20 1.12 6.52 -3.73
C HIS A 20 -0.12 6.91 -4.54
N ARG A 21 -0.51 6.02 -5.46
CA ARG A 21 -1.71 6.17 -6.28
C ARG A 21 -2.63 4.95 -6.11
N PRO A 22 -3.95 5.14 -5.96
CA PRO A 22 -4.89 4.03 -5.82
C PRO A 22 -4.79 3.01 -6.95
N LEU A 23 -4.67 3.49 -8.19
CA LEU A 23 -4.59 2.67 -9.40
C LEU A 23 -3.16 2.36 -9.85
N ALA A 24 -2.14 2.62 -9.02
CA ALA A 24 -0.78 2.23 -9.35
C ALA A 24 -0.75 0.74 -9.70
N LEU A 25 -0.11 0.39 -10.82
CA LEU A 25 0.19 -1.00 -11.14
C LEU A 25 1.22 -1.55 -10.15
N ARG A 26 1.52 -2.85 -10.23
CA ARG A 26 2.43 -3.52 -9.30
C ARG A 26 3.80 -2.85 -9.23
N ASP A 27 4.46 -2.63 -10.37
CA ASP A 27 5.84 -2.16 -10.39
C ASP A 27 5.96 -0.68 -9.93
N PRO A 28 5.08 0.25 -10.34
CA PRO A 28 5.04 1.60 -9.77
C PRO A 28 4.72 1.62 -8.26
N ARG A 29 3.89 0.69 -7.77
CA ARG A 29 3.63 0.57 -6.32
C ARG A 29 4.87 0.12 -5.57
N LEU A 30 5.60 -0.86 -6.10
CA LEU A 30 6.87 -1.30 -5.54
C LEU A 30 7.86 -0.14 -5.46
N ALA A 31 8.01 0.64 -6.55
CA ALA A 31 8.89 1.80 -6.57
C ALA A 31 8.49 2.86 -5.55
N SER A 32 7.19 3.12 -5.38
CA SER A 32 6.67 4.11 -4.42
C SER A 32 6.88 3.66 -2.97
N LEU A 33 6.59 2.38 -2.68
CA LEU A 33 6.85 1.78 -1.37
C LEU A 33 8.34 1.82 -1.02
N GLU A 34 9.20 1.53 -1.99
CA GLU A 34 10.64 1.54 -1.76
C GLU A 34 11.18 2.96 -1.55
N ALA A 35 10.70 3.94 -2.31
CA ALA A 35 11.07 5.33 -2.11
C ALA A 35 10.65 5.83 -0.71
N GLU A 36 9.45 5.49 -0.26
CA GLU A 36 8.99 5.81 1.10
C GLU A 36 9.87 5.11 2.16
N ASN A 37 10.06 3.79 2.03
CA ASN A 37 10.88 3.00 2.95
C ASN A 37 12.30 3.55 3.10
N GLU A 38 12.95 3.90 1.98
CA GLU A 38 14.30 4.47 1.98
C GLU A 38 14.35 5.83 2.66
N ALA A 39 13.42 6.72 2.33
CA ALA A 39 13.37 8.04 2.95
C ALA A 39 13.15 7.94 4.46
N TYR A 40 12.19 7.12 4.90
CA TYR A 40 11.92 6.92 6.32
C TYR A 40 13.11 6.29 7.06
N LYS A 41 13.71 5.25 6.48
CA LYS A 41 14.87 4.60 7.08
C LYS A 41 16.07 5.53 7.19
N LYS A 42 16.32 6.34 6.16
CA LYS A 42 17.45 7.27 6.11
C LYS A 42 17.32 8.41 7.13
N PHE A 43 16.12 8.97 7.27
CA PHE A 43 15.93 10.18 8.08
C PHE A 43 15.44 9.92 9.51
N PHE A 44 14.73 8.81 9.74
CA PHE A 44 14.11 8.51 11.04
C PHE A 44 14.55 7.15 11.62
N GLY A 45 15.31 6.33 10.87
CA GLY A 45 15.78 5.02 11.33
C GLY A 45 14.71 3.91 11.34
N GLU A 46 13.46 4.25 11.10
CA GLU A 46 12.31 3.37 11.16
C GLU A 46 11.54 3.30 9.83
N TYR A 47 10.44 2.56 9.82
CA TYR A 47 9.50 2.50 8.71
C TYR A 47 8.26 3.34 9.06
N SER A 48 7.52 3.83 8.07
CA SER A 48 6.24 4.49 8.35
C SER A 48 5.23 3.51 8.94
N ASP A 49 4.49 3.96 9.96
CA ASP A 49 3.49 3.16 10.69
C ASP A 49 2.38 2.63 9.77
N ASP A 50 2.06 3.38 8.72
CA ASP A 50 0.94 3.13 7.81
C ASP A 50 1.36 2.51 6.48
N ARG A 51 2.63 2.15 6.26
CA ARG A 51 3.09 1.53 5.00
C ARG A 51 2.29 0.29 4.60
N HIS A 52 1.81 -0.47 5.59
CA HIS A 52 1.02 -1.68 5.39
C HIS A 52 -0.30 -1.40 4.66
N LEU A 53 -0.81 -0.16 4.72
CA LEU A 53 -2.02 0.27 4.01
C LEU A 53 -1.84 0.38 2.49
N TYR A 54 -0.60 0.36 2.00
CA TYR A 54 -0.26 0.43 0.58
C TYR A 54 0.19 -0.92 0.00
N VAL A 55 0.32 -1.98 0.81
CA VAL A 55 0.68 -3.32 0.34
C VAL A 55 -0.59 -4.06 -0.09
N ARG A 56 -0.62 -4.55 -1.34
CA ARG A 56 -1.73 -5.39 -1.85
C ARG A 56 -1.31 -6.82 -2.14
N SER A 57 -0.02 -7.04 -2.35
CA SER A 57 0.57 -8.37 -2.53
C SER A 57 2.04 -8.35 -2.17
N GLU A 58 2.61 -9.53 -1.90
CA GLU A 58 4.02 -9.72 -1.62
C GLU A 58 4.92 -9.33 -2.81
N GLN A 59 4.35 -9.30 -4.02
CA GLN A 59 5.06 -8.92 -5.24
C GLN A 59 5.32 -7.42 -5.33
N GLU A 60 4.64 -6.61 -4.51
CA GLU A 60 4.87 -5.17 -4.42
C GLU A 60 5.97 -4.82 -3.41
N LEU A 61 6.50 -5.81 -2.69
CA LEU A 61 7.62 -5.63 -1.78
C LEU A 61 8.94 -5.80 -2.53
N HIS A 62 9.89 -4.91 -2.23
CA HIS A 62 11.22 -4.95 -2.84
C HIS A 62 11.90 -6.31 -2.60
N VAL A 63 12.46 -6.90 -3.66
CA VAL A 63 12.93 -8.30 -3.67
C VAL A 63 13.97 -8.56 -2.56
N LEU A 64 14.92 -7.65 -2.39
CA LEU A 64 15.99 -7.79 -1.39
C LEU A 64 15.50 -7.69 0.07
N ARG A 65 14.33 -7.07 0.29
CA ARG A 65 13.79 -6.82 1.64
C ARG A 65 12.49 -7.59 1.91
N ARG A 66 12.01 -8.38 0.95
CA ARG A 66 10.71 -9.03 1.02
C ARG A 66 10.53 -9.85 2.31
N ALA A 67 11.54 -10.64 2.68
CA ALA A 67 11.47 -11.47 3.88
C ALA A 67 11.32 -10.63 5.17
N GLU A 68 12.10 -9.55 5.29
CA GLU A 68 12.00 -8.61 6.41
C GLU A 68 10.63 -7.94 6.45
N LEU A 69 10.17 -7.39 5.31
CA LEU A 69 8.93 -6.64 5.22
C LEU A 69 7.71 -7.52 5.50
N LEU A 70 7.70 -8.78 5.04
CA LEU A 70 6.67 -9.76 5.35
C LEU A 70 6.64 -10.09 6.85
N ARG A 71 7.80 -10.35 7.45
CA ARG A 71 7.89 -10.58 8.90
C ARG A 71 7.32 -9.39 9.69
N LYS A 72 7.64 -8.17 9.28
CA LYS A 72 7.10 -6.96 9.91
C LYS A 72 5.58 -6.82 9.73
N LEU A 73 5.03 -7.15 8.56
CA LEU A 73 3.57 -7.18 8.36
C LEU A 73 2.88 -8.15 9.34
N GLY A 74 3.49 -9.31 9.60
CA GLY A 74 2.98 -10.25 10.59
C GLY A 74 3.08 -9.75 12.02
N GLN A 75 4.26 -9.25 12.43
CA GLN A 75 4.53 -8.84 13.81
C GLN A 75 3.83 -7.52 14.19
N GLU A 76 3.88 -6.52 13.31
CA GLU A 76 3.42 -5.15 13.60
C GLU A 76 1.93 -4.97 13.28
N HIS A 77 1.41 -5.70 12.29
CA HIS A 77 0.06 -5.49 11.76
C HIS A 77 -0.81 -6.75 11.80
N GLY A 78 -0.30 -7.85 12.35
CA GLY A 78 -1.05 -9.08 12.55
C GLY A 78 -1.51 -9.74 11.25
N TRP A 79 -0.78 -9.60 10.14
CA TRP A 79 -1.05 -10.33 8.90
C TRP A 79 -0.60 -11.79 9.05
N GLU A 80 -1.25 -12.72 8.36
CA GLU A 80 -0.84 -14.12 8.36
C GLU A 80 0.06 -14.40 7.15
N ILE A 81 1.31 -14.75 7.42
CA ILE A 81 2.33 -15.03 6.42
C ILE A 81 2.66 -16.52 6.43
N GLU A 82 2.71 -17.14 5.26
CA GLU A 82 3.11 -18.53 5.08
C GLU A 82 4.31 -18.58 4.12
N GLY A 83 5.51 -18.79 4.69
CA GLY A 83 6.76 -18.68 3.96
C GLY A 83 6.97 -17.28 3.38
N MET A 84 7.02 -17.17 2.05
CA MET A 84 7.21 -15.91 1.32
C MET A 84 5.91 -15.36 0.73
N LYS A 85 4.74 -15.83 1.19
CA LYS A 85 3.43 -15.43 0.71
C LYS A 85 2.56 -14.89 1.83
N ILE A 86 1.69 -13.94 1.49
CA ILE A 86 0.64 -13.47 2.39
C ILE A 86 -0.56 -14.41 2.23
N LYS A 87 -1.04 -14.98 3.33
CA LYS A 87 -2.21 -15.86 3.36
C LYS A 87 -3.47 -15.09 3.69
N ARG A 88 -3.41 -14.28 4.74
CA ARG A 88 -4.48 -13.37 5.16
C ARG A 88 -3.92 -12.00 5.46
N ALA A 89 -4.58 -10.97 4.95
CA ALA A 89 -4.20 -9.58 5.15
C ALA A 89 -5.21 -8.91 6.08
N ARG A 90 -4.72 -7.99 6.92
CA ARG A 90 -5.58 -7.23 7.83
C ARG A 90 -6.18 -6.05 7.09
N HIS A 91 -7.51 -6.02 7.03
CA HIS A 91 -8.28 -4.91 6.47
C HIS A 91 -8.21 -3.69 7.40
N ARG A 92 -8.52 -2.50 6.87
CA ARG A 92 -8.54 -1.25 7.64
C ARG A 92 -9.56 -1.23 8.79
N SER A 93 -10.55 -2.12 8.77
CA SER A 93 -11.49 -2.36 9.89
C SER A 93 -10.91 -3.21 11.02
N GLY A 94 -9.70 -3.77 10.84
CA GLY A 94 -9.07 -4.70 11.78
C GLY A 94 -9.34 -6.18 11.51
N GLU A 95 -10.29 -6.49 10.63
CA GLU A 95 -10.65 -7.86 10.23
C GLU A 95 -9.55 -8.53 9.40
N LEU A 96 -9.31 -9.82 9.62
CA LEU A 96 -8.41 -10.64 8.81
C LEU A 96 -9.18 -11.28 7.64
N MET A 97 -8.79 -10.92 6.42
CA MET A 97 -9.40 -11.40 5.19
C MET A 97 -8.44 -12.32 4.44
N ASP A 98 -8.97 -13.32 3.74
CA ASP A 98 -8.16 -14.05 2.75
C ASP A 98 -7.74 -13.10 1.62
N MET A 99 -6.66 -13.47 0.91
CA MET A 99 -6.14 -12.63 -0.16
C MET A 99 -7.09 -12.44 -1.34
N GLN A 100 -8.03 -13.36 -1.58
CA GLN A 100 -9.01 -13.20 -2.66
C GLN A 100 -10.00 -12.08 -2.31
N GLU A 101 -10.54 -12.08 -1.09
CA GLU A 101 -11.41 -11.00 -0.60
C GLU A 101 -10.66 -9.67 -0.51
N TYR A 102 -9.44 -9.69 0.04
CA TYR A 102 -8.60 -8.50 0.15
C TYR A 102 -8.32 -7.88 -1.23
N ASN A 103 -8.01 -8.70 -2.23
CA ASN A 103 -7.77 -8.25 -3.60
C ASN A 103 -9.04 -7.74 -4.29
N LYS A 104 -10.23 -8.22 -3.94
CA LYS A 104 -11.49 -7.65 -4.45
C LYS A 104 -11.66 -6.20 -3.98
N LYS A 105 -11.20 -5.88 -2.76
CA LYS A 105 -11.28 -4.55 -2.16
C LYS A 105 -10.16 -3.63 -2.66
N TYR A 106 -8.90 -4.08 -2.59
CA TYR A 106 -7.72 -3.24 -2.81
C TYR A 106 -6.92 -3.59 -4.06
N GLY A 107 -7.08 -4.80 -4.60
CA GLY A 107 -6.29 -5.29 -5.72
C GLY A 107 -6.50 -4.48 -7.00
N ILE A 108 -5.50 -4.57 -7.89
CA ILE A 108 -5.59 -4.00 -9.23
C ILE A 108 -6.51 -4.89 -10.06
N GLN A 109 -7.53 -4.30 -10.65
CA GLN A 109 -8.37 -4.96 -11.64
C GLN A 109 -8.13 -4.26 -12.97
N LEU A 110 -7.68 -5.00 -13.99
CA LEU A 110 -7.51 -4.45 -15.33
C LEU A 110 -8.84 -3.90 -15.84
N GLY A 111 -8.81 -2.71 -16.45
CA GLY A 111 -10.01 -2.01 -16.89
C GLY A 111 -10.79 -1.29 -15.79
N ARG A 112 -10.32 -1.32 -14.53
CA ARG A 112 -10.93 -0.54 -13.45
C ARG A 112 -10.47 0.91 -13.53
N TYR A 113 -11.43 1.81 -13.71
CA TYR A 113 -11.25 3.25 -13.59
C TYR A 113 -11.79 3.70 -12.23
N SER A 114 -11.06 4.57 -11.53
CA SER A 114 -11.53 5.20 -10.29
C SER A 114 -11.76 6.68 -10.53
N THR A 115 -12.91 7.15 -10.09
CA THR A 115 -13.29 8.56 -10.17
C THR A 115 -14.18 8.91 -8.99
N LEU A 116 -14.03 10.13 -8.49
CA LEU A 116 -14.93 10.72 -7.51
C LEU A 116 -16.00 11.59 -8.18
N VAL A 117 -15.97 11.73 -9.51
CA VAL A 117 -16.90 12.55 -10.27
C VAL A 117 -18.12 11.71 -10.64
N PRO A 118 -19.30 11.94 -10.04
CA PRO A 118 -20.43 11.01 -10.17
C PRO A 118 -20.92 10.81 -11.60
N ARG A 119 -20.84 11.85 -12.45
CA ARG A 119 -21.24 11.78 -13.87
C ARG A 119 -20.34 10.89 -14.74
N LEU A 120 -19.16 10.51 -14.25
CA LEU A 120 -18.23 9.61 -14.94
C LEU A 120 -18.39 8.16 -14.50
N ILE A 121 -19.27 7.88 -13.54
CA ILE A 121 -19.56 6.52 -13.09
C ILE A 121 -20.65 5.94 -13.99
N THR A 122 -20.32 4.86 -14.71
CA THR A 122 -21.32 4.11 -15.49
C THR A 122 -22.39 3.57 -14.55
N ARG A 123 -23.58 4.14 -14.62
CA ARG A 123 -24.76 3.54 -13.97
C ARG A 123 -25.19 2.38 -14.84
N LYS A 124 -25.40 1.20 -14.25
CA LYS A 124 -26.22 0.20 -14.91
C LYS A 124 -27.62 0.79 -14.92
N ASP A 125 -28.08 1.26 -16.07
CA ASP A 125 -29.50 1.51 -16.24
C ASP A 125 -30.22 0.18 -15.98
N ASN A 126 -31.11 0.15 -14.99
CA ASN A 126 -32.04 -0.95 -14.79
C ASN A 126 -33.00 -0.92 -15.98
N ARG A 127 -32.65 -1.63 -17.05
CA ARG A 127 -33.61 -2.08 -18.07
C ARG A 127 -33.97 -3.53 -17.79
#